data_AF-A0A518K9Y9-F1
#
_entry.id   AF-A0A518K9Y9-F1
#
_cell.length_a   1.000
_cell.length_b   1.000
_cell.length_c   1.000
_cell.angle_alpha   90.00
_cell.angle_beta   90.00
_cell.angle_gamma   90.00
#
_symmetry.space_group_name_H-M   'P 1'
#
loop_
_entity.id
_entity.type
_entity.pdbx_description
1 polymer ?
#
loop_
_entity_poly.entity_id
_entity_poly.type
_entity_poly.pdbx_seq_one_letter_code
_entity_poly.pdbx_strand_id
1 'polypeptide(L)'
;MANSDTRPVSRRVYPARRRAPSLRRQTFACLCLAVGISPAWALEPPENAKRLDPKSPVWIDEARTCVMVDGKVVLREGVLEMFACPAGTKEHESVVAVDTKAYLVHTGLLLVGAEEGTPVRFQPEYKPPTGTEIEVSIEWTADGKPQKARAQDWVRNADTKKAMDLPFVFAGSGFWTDPDSGKQHYLADAGDFICVSNFGSAMLDVPAPSSASNNELWFEPFTERIPELGTEVRLVLTPKKKDAAKPEAPEVKPEAETKPAEAKPAEEKTPTSKAE
;
A
#
# COMPACT_ATOMS: atom_id res chain seq x y z
N MET A 1 -84.91 -17.22 -26.73
CA MET A 1 -83.73 -16.32 -26.67
C MET A 1 -82.82 -16.78 -27.80
N ALA A 2 -82.93 -16.27 -29.03
CA ALA A 2 -82.41 -14.98 -29.52
C ALA A 2 -80.88 -14.88 -29.36
N ASN A 3 -80.03 -14.53 -30.35
CA ASN A 3 -80.14 -14.32 -31.81
C ASN A 3 -78.69 -14.37 -32.38
N SER A 4 -78.34 -14.45 -33.67
CA SER A 4 -79.01 -14.60 -35.00
C SER A 4 -77.95 -15.19 -35.97
N ASP A 5 -78.27 -16.10 -36.88
CA ASP A 5 -78.66 -15.88 -38.30
C ASP A 5 -77.69 -15.05 -39.18
N THR A 6 -77.61 -15.50 -40.44
CA THR A 6 -76.67 -15.27 -41.54
C THR A 6 -76.71 -13.87 -42.20
N ARG A 7 -75.62 -13.50 -42.93
CA ARG A 7 -75.61 -13.14 -44.38
C ARG A 7 -74.22 -12.65 -44.90
N PRO A 8 -74.00 -12.51 -46.23
CA PRO A 8 -72.72 -12.91 -46.84
C PRO A 8 -71.77 -11.78 -47.32
N VAL A 9 -70.62 -12.25 -47.80
CA VAL A 9 -69.54 -11.56 -48.53
C VAL A 9 -69.99 -10.44 -49.47
N SER A 10 -69.44 -9.24 -49.24
CA SER A 10 -69.43 -8.13 -50.21
C SER A 10 -68.05 -7.99 -50.85
N ARG A 11 -67.96 -8.19 -52.17
CA ARG A 11 -66.72 -7.95 -52.94
C ARG A 11 -66.41 -6.45 -52.98
N ARG A 12 -65.34 -6.01 -52.31
CA ARG A 12 -64.73 -4.70 -52.62
C ARG A 12 -63.76 -4.83 -53.79
N VAL A 13 -64.04 -4.06 -54.84
CA VAL A 13 -63.17 -3.90 -56.01
C VAL A 13 -61.90 -3.14 -55.58
N TYR A 14 -60.73 -3.71 -55.86
CA TYR A 14 -59.45 -3.03 -55.62
C TYR A 14 -59.21 -1.96 -56.70
N PRO A 15 -59.01 -0.67 -56.36
CA PRO A 15 -58.51 0.31 -57.31
C PRO A 15 -57.06 -0.01 -57.71
N ALA A 16 -56.71 0.31 -58.96
CA ALA A 16 -55.45 -0.11 -59.57
C ALA A 16 -54.20 0.45 -58.86
N ARG A 17 -53.14 -0.37 -58.83
CA ARG A 17 -51.82 0.00 -58.28
C ARG A 17 -51.23 1.21 -58.99
N ARG A 18 -51.10 2.35 -58.29
CA ARG A 18 -50.15 3.39 -58.68
C ARG A 18 -48.75 2.97 -58.22
N ARG A 19 -47.78 2.92 -59.15
CA ARG A 19 -46.37 2.70 -58.80
C ARG A 19 -45.84 3.94 -58.08
N ALA A 20 -45.41 3.78 -56.83
CA ALA A 20 -44.60 4.80 -56.16
C ALA A 20 -43.22 4.90 -56.83
N PRO A 21 -42.61 6.09 -56.93
CA PRO A 21 -41.27 6.24 -57.48
C PRO A 21 -40.23 5.55 -56.59
N SER A 22 -39.14 5.08 -57.19
CA SER A 22 -38.05 4.40 -56.48
C SER A 22 -37.35 5.36 -55.50
N LEU A 23 -37.55 5.15 -54.20
CA LEU A 23 -36.73 5.80 -53.17
C LEU A 23 -35.27 5.37 -53.37
N ARG A 24 -34.41 6.31 -53.78
CA ARG A 24 -32.97 6.12 -53.69
C ARG A 24 -32.62 5.90 -52.22
N ARG A 25 -31.98 4.77 -51.90
CA ARG A 25 -31.45 4.53 -50.55
C ARG A 25 -30.33 5.53 -50.27
N GLN A 26 -30.65 6.64 -49.63
CA GLN A 26 -29.64 7.42 -48.93
C GLN A 26 -29.21 6.62 -47.70
N THR A 27 -28.03 6.02 -47.79
CA THR A 27 -27.33 5.44 -46.64
C THR A 27 -26.92 6.58 -45.71
N PHE A 28 -27.77 6.90 -44.74
CA PHE A 28 -27.33 7.64 -43.56
C PHE A 28 -26.32 6.77 -42.82
N ALA A 29 -25.04 7.10 -42.97
CA ALA A 29 -24.01 6.61 -42.08
C ALA A 29 -24.27 7.21 -40.70
N CYS A 30 -24.95 6.45 -39.83
CA CYS A 30 -25.13 6.84 -38.45
C CYS A 30 -23.76 6.75 -37.77
N LEU A 31 -23.06 7.87 -37.70
CA LEU A 31 -21.81 7.99 -36.96
C LEU A 31 -22.15 7.96 -35.47
N CYS A 32 -22.33 6.75 -34.94
CA CYS A 32 -22.45 6.51 -33.51
C CYS A 32 -21.10 6.86 -32.87
N LEU A 33 -20.93 8.13 -32.52
CA LEU A 33 -19.98 8.55 -31.51
C LEU A 33 -20.36 7.83 -30.22
N ALA A 34 -19.68 6.71 -29.96
CA ALA A 34 -19.71 6.05 -28.67
C ALA A 34 -19.03 6.98 -27.67
N VAL A 35 -19.81 7.90 -27.09
CA VAL A 35 -19.43 8.58 -25.86
C VAL A 35 -19.38 7.49 -24.80
N GLY A 36 -18.18 6.93 -24.62
CA GLY A 36 -17.91 6.01 -23.53
C GLY A 36 -18.24 6.74 -22.24
N ILE A 37 -19.20 6.21 -21.49
CA ILE A 37 -19.40 6.63 -20.11
C ILE A 37 -18.22 6.02 -19.35
N SER A 38 -17.09 6.74 -19.33
CA SER A 38 -16.00 6.42 -18.41
C SER A 38 -16.61 6.37 -17.01
N PRO A 39 -16.39 5.30 -16.23
CA PRO A 39 -16.86 5.25 -14.86
C PRO A 39 -16.27 6.45 -14.11
N ALA A 40 -17.13 7.30 -13.55
CA ALA A 40 -16.76 8.56 -12.91
C ALA A 40 -16.07 8.36 -11.53
N TRP A 41 -15.37 7.24 -11.35
CA TRP A 41 -14.72 6.80 -10.12
C TRP A 41 -13.34 6.14 -10.36
N ALA A 42 -12.80 6.21 -11.57
CA ALA A 42 -11.52 5.58 -11.91
C ALA A 42 -10.52 6.61 -12.46
N LEU A 43 -9.41 6.78 -11.74
CA LEU A 43 -8.24 7.51 -12.21
C LEU A 43 -7.76 6.94 -13.56
N GLU A 44 -7.41 7.84 -14.49
CA GLU A 44 -6.81 7.44 -15.76
C GLU A 44 -5.52 6.63 -15.50
N PRO A 45 -5.25 5.57 -16.29
CA PRO A 45 -4.04 4.76 -16.14
C PRO A 45 -2.76 5.63 -16.17
N PRO A 46 -1.73 5.32 -15.37
CA PRO A 46 -0.53 6.13 -15.36
C PRO A 46 0.21 6.05 -16.69
N GLU A 47 0.62 7.21 -17.22
CA GLU A 47 1.45 7.28 -18.41
C GLU A 47 2.75 6.50 -18.21
N ASN A 48 3.21 5.79 -19.25
CA ASN A 48 4.45 5.00 -19.27
C ASN A 48 4.52 3.81 -18.28
N ALA A 49 3.45 3.52 -17.53
CA ALA A 49 3.42 2.42 -16.56
C ALA A 49 2.76 1.15 -17.13
N LYS A 50 3.35 -0.01 -16.85
CA LYS A 50 2.86 -1.34 -17.25
C LYS A 50 1.97 -1.93 -16.16
N ARG A 51 0.72 -2.27 -16.50
CA ARG A 51 -0.22 -2.91 -15.56
C ARG A 51 0.26 -4.32 -15.17
N LEU A 52 0.25 -4.63 -13.87
CA LEU A 52 0.69 -5.92 -13.35
C LEU A 52 -0.39 -7.01 -13.43
N ASP A 53 -1.65 -6.64 -13.20
CA ASP A 53 -2.80 -7.54 -13.27
C ASP A 53 -3.89 -6.97 -14.21
N PRO A 54 -4.55 -7.78 -15.06
CA PRO A 54 -5.58 -7.27 -15.97
C PRO A 54 -6.83 -6.69 -15.30
N LYS A 55 -7.07 -6.97 -14.01
CA LYS A 55 -8.27 -6.61 -13.25
C LYS A 55 -7.97 -5.53 -12.20
N SER A 56 -6.87 -5.66 -11.45
CA SER A 56 -6.50 -4.71 -10.39
C SER A 56 -5.78 -3.44 -10.92
N PRO A 57 -6.07 -2.23 -10.39
CA PRO A 57 -5.40 -0.99 -10.73
C PRO A 57 -4.03 -0.92 -10.01
N VAL A 58 -3.09 -1.72 -10.50
CA VAL A 58 -1.71 -1.76 -10.03
C VAL A 58 -0.75 -1.86 -11.22
N TRP A 59 0.28 -1.02 -11.21
CA TRP A 59 1.24 -0.85 -12.32
C TRP A 59 2.69 -0.74 -11.81
N ILE A 60 3.64 -0.99 -12.71
CA ILE A 60 5.06 -0.64 -12.54
C ILE A 60 5.43 0.45 -13.54
N ASP A 61 6.12 1.48 -13.08
CA ASP A 61 6.93 2.35 -13.94
C ASP A 61 8.41 1.99 -13.74
N GLU A 62 9.02 1.39 -14.75
CA GLU A 62 10.43 0.94 -14.72
C GLU A 62 11.40 2.14 -14.71
N ALA A 63 11.04 3.25 -15.36
CA ALA A 63 11.87 4.46 -15.46
C ALA A 63 11.89 5.25 -14.14
N ARG A 64 10.73 5.36 -13.46
CA ARG A 64 10.62 5.89 -12.09
C ARG A 64 11.08 4.89 -11.03
N THR A 65 11.22 3.61 -11.39
CA THR A 65 11.47 2.49 -10.47
C THR A 65 10.43 2.46 -9.33
N CYS A 66 9.13 2.48 -9.67
CA CYS A 66 8.08 2.50 -8.66
C CYS A 66 6.87 1.61 -8.99
N VAL A 67 6.12 1.25 -7.95
CA VAL A 67 4.81 0.61 -8.06
C VAL A 67 3.74 1.67 -7.83
N MET A 68 2.74 1.70 -8.71
CA MET A 68 1.59 2.60 -8.60
C MET A 68 0.34 1.78 -8.32
N VAL A 69 -0.50 2.23 -7.38
CA VAL A 69 -1.76 1.55 -7.02
C VAL A 69 -2.85 2.57 -6.72
N ASP A 70 -4.05 2.34 -7.24
CA ASP A 70 -5.18 3.24 -7.01
C ASP A 70 -6.03 2.82 -5.81
N GLY A 71 -6.60 3.83 -5.17
CA GLY A 71 -7.45 3.71 -4.01
C GLY A 71 -8.25 4.98 -3.76
N LYS A 72 -8.81 5.09 -2.55
CA LYS A 72 -9.57 6.26 -2.11
C LYS A 72 -9.34 6.53 -0.63
N VAL A 73 -9.52 7.78 -0.22
CA VAL A 73 -9.55 8.15 1.21
C VAL A 73 -10.80 7.54 1.86
N VAL A 74 -10.62 6.81 2.96
CA VAL A 74 -11.70 6.14 3.71
C VAL A 74 -11.78 6.55 5.18
N LEU A 75 -10.72 7.14 5.74
CA LEU A 75 -10.70 7.66 7.11
C LEU A 75 -9.99 9.01 7.17
N ARG A 76 -10.54 9.94 7.97
CA ARG A 76 -9.96 11.28 8.23
C ARG A 76 -9.89 11.65 9.72
N GLU A 77 -10.47 10.84 10.60
CA GLU A 77 -10.52 11.01 12.06
C GLU A 77 -10.50 9.62 12.72
N GLY A 78 -9.92 9.51 13.92
CA GLY A 78 -9.79 8.23 14.64
C GLY A 78 -8.35 7.86 14.96
N VAL A 79 -8.13 6.60 15.37
CA VAL A 79 -6.80 6.02 15.57
C VAL A 79 -6.38 5.28 14.30
N LEU A 80 -5.10 5.31 13.96
CA LEU A 80 -4.55 4.58 12.82
C LEU A 80 -3.74 3.37 13.29
N GLU A 81 -4.11 2.18 12.78
CA GLU A 81 -3.17 1.05 12.68
C GLU A 81 -2.43 1.07 11.34
N MET A 82 -3.09 1.59 10.29
CA MET A 82 -2.62 1.57 8.91
C MET A 82 -2.60 2.98 8.32
N PHE A 83 -1.61 3.26 7.47
CA PHE A 83 -1.78 4.31 6.47
C PHE A 83 -2.72 3.84 5.34
N ALA A 84 -2.54 2.60 4.86
CA ALA A 84 -3.38 2.04 3.81
C ALA A 84 -3.64 0.53 3.97
N CYS A 85 -4.83 0.08 3.58
CA CYS A 85 -5.23 -1.33 3.53
C CYS A 85 -5.83 -1.72 2.17
N PRO A 86 -5.94 -3.02 1.84
CA PRO A 86 -6.79 -3.50 0.75
C PRO A 86 -8.26 -3.19 1.04
N ALA A 87 -9.05 -2.88 0.01
CA ALA A 87 -10.50 -2.66 0.16
C ALA A 87 -11.21 -3.92 0.70
N GLY A 88 -12.15 -3.72 1.63
CA GLY A 88 -12.90 -4.76 2.32
C GLY A 88 -12.17 -5.41 3.50
N THR A 89 -11.29 -4.69 4.19
CA THR A 89 -10.49 -5.21 5.32
C THR A 89 -10.47 -4.28 6.54
N LYS A 90 -9.59 -3.27 6.55
CA LYS A 90 -9.24 -2.41 7.70
C LYS A 90 -9.56 -0.93 7.49
N GLU A 91 -10.56 -0.59 6.68
CA GLU A 91 -10.89 0.82 6.36
C GLU A 91 -11.26 1.69 7.57
N HIS A 92 -11.66 1.08 8.69
CA HIS A 92 -12.01 1.79 9.93
C HIS A 92 -10.79 2.31 10.71
N GLU A 93 -9.58 1.91 10.31
CA GLU A 93 -8.29 2.22 10.95
C GLU A 93 -7.19 2.53 9.91
N SER A 94 -7.59 2.84 8.67
CA SER A 94 -6.73 3.11 7.51
C SER A 94 -7.10 4.43 6.83
N VAL A 95 -6.14 5.30 6.51
CA VAL A 95 -6.44 6.54 5.75
C VAL A 95 -6.92 6.23 4.32
N VAL A 96 -6.28 5.26 3.65
CA VAL A 96 -6.56 4.89 2.25
C VAL A 96 -6.96 3.42 2.12
N ALA A 97 -7.99 3.13 1.32
CA ALA A 97 -8.30 1.79 0.84
C ALA A 97 -7.88 1.63 -0.63
N VAL A 98 -7.05 0.63 -0.95
CA VAL A 98 -6.61 0.34 -2.32
C VAL A 98 -7.41 -0.81 -2.95
N ASP A 99 -7.71 -0.72 -4.26
CA ASP A 99 -8.52 -1.72 -4.97
C ASP A 99 -7.68 -2.89 -5.52
N THR A 100 -6.72 -3.37 -4.73
CA THR A 100 -5.81 -4.45 -5.11
C THR A 100 -5.50 -5.38 -3.94
N LYS A 101 -4.87 -6.51 -4.22
CA LYS A 101 -4.30 -7.41 -3.21
C LYS A 101 -2.85 -7.04 -2.91
N ALA A 102 -2.46 -7.16 -1.64
CA ALA A 102 -1.13 -6.78 -1.16
C ALA A 102 -0.05 -7.61 -1.85
N TYR A 103 -0.30 -8.89 -2.16
CA TYR A 103 0.67 -9.74 -2.87
C TYR A 103 1.04 -9.18 -4.26
N LEU A 104 0.14 -8.47 -4.96
CA LEU A 104 0.44 -7.86 -6.27
C LEU A 104 1.39 -6.67 -6.12
N VAL A 105 1.22 -5.87 -5.05
CA VAL A 105 2.09 -4.73 -4.76
C VAL A 105 3.46 -5.20 -4.25
N HIS A 106 3.49 -6.22 -3.37
CA HIS A 106 4.72 -6.94 -2.99
C HIS A 106 5.47 -7.44 -4.23
N THR A 107 4.77 -8.13 -5.15
CA THR A 107 5.36 -8.61 -6.41
C THR A 107 5.92 -7.46 -7.23
N GLY A 108 5.20 -6.33 -7.28
CA GLY A 108 5.68 -5.12 -7.92
C GLY A 108 6.96 -4.56 -7.30
N LEU A 109 7.04 -4.51 -5.97
CA LEU A 109 8.20 -4.00 -5.23
C LEU A 109 9.45 -4.84 -5.51
N LEU A 110 9.33 -6.18 -5.52
CA LEU A 110 10.41 -7.07 -5.93
C LEU A 110 10.85 -6.80 -7.39
N LEU A 111 9.91 -6.62 -8.31
CA LEU A 111 10.20 -6.34 -9.73
C LEU A 111 10.89 -4.99 -9.96
N VAL A 112 10.65 -3.98 -9.11
CA VAL A 112 11.40 -2.71 -9.14
C VAL A 112 12.67 -2.72 -8.27
N GLY A 113 13.07 -3.89 -7.76
CA GLY A 113 14.34 -4.08 -7.06
C GLY A 113 14.33 -3.67 -5.58
N ALA A 114 13.18 -3.70 -4.91
CA ALA A 114 13.14 -3.70 -3.46
C ALA A 114 13.50 -5.09 -2.91
N GLU A 115 14.31 -5.13 -1.88
CA GLU A 115 14.55 -6.31 -1.06
C GLU A 115 13.58 -6.31 0.14
N GLU A 116 12.82 -7.38 0.31
CA GLU A 116 12.09 -7.63 1.56
C GLU A 116 13.05 -8.03 2.68
N GLY A 117 12.69 -7.72 3.93
CA GLY A 117 13.43 -8.20 5.10
C GLY A 117 12.60 -9.14 5.96
N THR A 118 12.15 -8.66 7.11
CA THR A 118 11.38 -9.44 8.07
C THR A 118 10.34 -8.56 8.76
N PRO A 119 9.12 -9.06 9.04
CA PRO A 119 8.18 -8.40 9.93
C PRO A 119 8.72 -8.23 11.36
N VAL A 120 8.04 -7.36 12.12
CA VAL A 120 8.32 -7.14 13.55
C VAL A 120 8.33 -8.47 14.32
N ARG A 121 9.17 -8.56 15.35
CA ARG A 121 9.13 -9.62 16.36
C ARG A 121 8.93 -8.99 17.73
N PHE A 122 7.87 -9.36 18.44
CA PHE A 122 7.62 -8.85 19.80
C PHE A 122 8.29 -9.67 20.90
N GLN A 123 8.48 -10.99 20.70
CA GLN A 123 8.98 -11.91 21.71
C GLN A 123 10.03 -12.88 21.14
N PRO A 124 11.00 -13.35 21.96
CA PRO A 124 11.22 -13.01 23.37
C PRO A 124 11.84 -11.61 23.58
N GLU A 125 12.31 -10.98 22.51
CA GLU A 125 12.91 -9.64 22.48
C GLU A 125 12.28 -8.88 21.31
N TYR A 126 12.02 -7.57 21.48
CA TYR A 126 11.55 -6.72 20.40
C TYR A 126 12.61 -6.58 19.30
N LYS A 127 12.25 -6.89 18.06
CA LYS A 127 13.05 -6.54 16.87
C LYS A 127 12.16 -5.81 15.87
N PRO A 128 12.57 -4.61 15.41
CA PRO A 128 11.79 -3.85 14.45
C PRO A 128 11.71 -4.61 13.11
N PRO A 129 10.73 -4.27 12.27
CA PRO A 129 10.70 -4.74 10.88
C PRO A 129 11.97 -4.31 10.14
N THR A 130 12.41 -5.12 9.19
CA THR A 130 13.60 -4.87 8.36
C THR A 130 13.25 -4.98 6.88
N GLY A 131 14.08 -4.41 6.01
CA GLY A 131 13.92 -4.45 4.55
C GLY A 131 14.34 -3.14 3.89
N THR A 132 14.01 -3.00 2.60
CA THR A 132 14.23 -1.75 1.86
C THR A 132 13.27 -0.66 2.34
N GLU A 133 13.76 0.57 2.55
CA GLU A 133 12.87 1.71 2.80
C GLU A 133 12.08 2.06 1.54
N ILE A 134 10.77 2.20 1.66
CA ILE A 134 9.87 2.57 0.57
C ILE A 134 9.36 4.00 0.81
N GLU A 135 9.65 4.91 -0.12
CA GLU A 135 8.94 6.18 -0.18
C GLU A 135 7.53 5.93 -0.69
N VAL A 136 6.54 6.25 0.15
CA VAL A 136 5.12 6.22 -0.23
C VAL A 136 4.65 7.65 -0.42
N SER A 137 4.33 8.00 -1.66
CA SER A 137 3.72 9.31 -2.00
C SER A 137 2.29 9.12 -2.51
N ILE A 138 1.43 10.09 -2.22
CA ILE A 138 0.06 10.14 -2.74
C ILE A 138 -0.01 11.17 -3.86
N GLU A 139 -0.60 10.79 -5.00
CA GLU A 139 -0.91 11.67 -6.12
C GLU A 139 -2.46 11.71 -6.28
N TRP A 140 -3.06 12.90 -6.34
CA TRP A 140 -4.52 13.08 -6.52
C TRP A 140 -4.85 14.37 -7.27
N THR A 141 -6.13 14.65 -7.55
CA THR A 141 -6.57 15.93 -8.14
C THR A 141 -7.44 16.70 -7.15
N ALA A 142 -7.18 18.00 -6.99
CA ALA A 142 -8.03 18.94 -6.28
C ALA A 142 -8.21 20.21 -7.13
N ASP A 143 -9.44 20.72 -7.26
CA ASP A 143 -9.79 21.88 -8.09
C ASP A 143 -9.26 21.79 -9.54
N GLY A 144 -9.26 20.59 -10.11
CA GLY A 144 -8.73 20.32 -11.46
C GLY A 144 -7.20 20.40 -11.58
N LYS A 145 -6.46 20.46 -10.46
CA LYS A 145 -5.00 20.53 -10.43
C LYS A 145 -4.40 19.29 -9.75
N PRO A 146 -3.30 18.73 -10.29
CA PRO A 146 -2.59 17.64 -9.64
C PRO A 146 -2.01 18.10 -8.30
N GLN A 147 -2.14 17.25 -7.30
CA GLN A 147 -1.63 17.41 -5.94
C GLN A 147 -0.70 16.23 -5.62
N LYS A 148 0.26 16.47 -4.72
CA LYS A 148 1.15 15.43 -4.21
C LYS A 148 1.52 15.65 -2.75
N ALA A 149 1.59 14.57 -1.97
CA ALA A 149 2.08 14.57 -0.58
C ALA A 149 2.86 13.29 -0.28
N ARG A 150 3.62 13.26 0.83
CA ARG A 150 4.12 12.02 1.43
C ARG A 150 3.02 11.37 2.25
N ALA A 151 2.99 10.04 2.34
CA ALA A 151 2.12 9.31 3.26
C ALA A 151 2.29 9.79 4.71
N GLN A 152 3.53 10.06 5.13
CA GLN A 152 3.82 10.59 6.46
C GLN A 152 3.20 11.97 6.74
N ASP A 153 2.99 12.81 5.72
CA ASP A 153 2.37 14.13 5.92
C ASP A 153 0.89 14.03 6.28
N TRP A 154 0.24 12.90 5.98
CA TRP A 154 -1.15 12.59 6.33
C TRP A 154 -1.29 11.84 7.66
N VAL A 155 -0.19 11.47 8.30
CA VAL A 155 -0.17 10.77 9.59
C VAL A 155 0.33 11.74 10.66
N ARG A 156 -0.46 11.97 11.71
CA ARG A 156 -0.10 12.84 12.84
C ARG A 156 0.24 11.99 14.06
N ASN A 157 1.40 12.23 14.68
CA ASN A 157 1.71 11.65 15.98
C ASN A 157 0.83 12.32 17.05
N ALA A 158 0.12 11.52 17.84
CA ALA A 158 -0.93 12.00 18.72
C ALA A 158 -0.40 12.85 19.89
N ASP A 159 0.83 12.62 20.35
CA ASP A 159 1.44 13.35 21.47
C ASP A 159 2.05 14.68 21.02
N THR A 160 2.89 14.64 19.99
CA THR A 160 3.64 15.82 19.51
C THR A 160 2.81 16.73 18.59
N LYS A 161 1.67 16.22 18.09
CA LYS A 161 0.80 16.84 17.06
C LYS A 161 1.53 17.24 15.77
N LYS A 162 2.70 16.65 15.51
CA LYS A 162 3.48 16.81 14.27
C LYS A 162 3.15 15.69 13.29
N ALA A 163 3.48 15.91 12.02
CA ALA A 163 3.49 14.84 11.03
C ALA A 163 4.49 13.74 11.44
N MET A 164 4.22 12.51 11.02
CA MET A 164 5.13 11.38 11.23
C MET A 164 6.46 11.65 10.51
N ASP A 165 7.58 11.21 11.10
CA ASP A 165 8.91 11.30 10.48
C ASP A 165 9.56 9.92 10.27
N LEU A 166 8.82 8.85 10.57
CA LEU A 166 9.28 7.48 10.37
C LEU A 166 9.21 7.06 8.90
N PRO A 167 10.18 6.27 8.42
CA PRO A 167 10.11 5.62 7.13
C PRO A 167 9.14 4.43 7.16
N PHE A 168 8.72 3.97 5.99
CA PHE A 168 8.11 2.65 5.82
C PHE A 168 9.17 1.68 5.31
N VAL A 169 9.31 0.50 5.92
CA VAL A 169 10.24 -0.55 5.49
C VAL A 169 9.50 -1.75 4.92
N PHE A 170 10.03 -2.35 3.86
CA PHE A 170 9.44 -3.51 3.18
C PHE A 170 9.72 -4.80 3.96
N ALA A 171 8.86 -5.09 4.93
CA ALA A 171 8.93 -6.25 5.80
C ALA A 171 8.60 -7.58 5.09
N GLY A 172 7.85 -7.55 3.99
CA GLY A 172 7.55 -8.74 3.17
C GLY A 172 6.30 -9.53 3.58
N SER A 173 5.79 -9.34 4.80
CA SER A 173 4.69 -10.15 5.40
C SER A 173 5.07 -11.63 5.54
N GLY A 174 4.11 -12.54 5.41
CA GLY A 174 4.31 -13.99 5.43
C GLY A 174 3.15 -14.73 4.78
N PHE A 175 3.22 -16.07 4.80
CA PHE A 175 2.21 -16.94 4.21
C PHE A 175 1.61 -17.89 5.25
N TRP A 176 0.29 -18.06 5.19
CA TRP A 176 -0.42 -19.14 5.88
C TRP A 176 -0.90 -20.16 4.85
N THR A 177 -0.82 -21.45 5.20
CA THR A 177 -1.37 -22.53 4.38
C THR A 177 -2.60 -23.09 5.07
N ASP A 178 -3.72 -23.08 4.36
CA ASP A 178 -4.96 -23.73 4.79
C ASP A 178 -4.72 -25.25 4.93
N PRO A 179 -4.90 -25.85 6.12
CA PRO A 179 -4.65 -27.27 6.34
C PRO A 179 -5.67 -28.18 5.65
N ASP A 180 -6.89 -27.68 5.35
CA ASP A 180 -7.95 -28.46 4.73
C ASP A 180 -7.86 -28.42 3.19
N SER A 181 -7.56 -27.25 2.62
CA SER A 181 -7.48 -27.07 1.15
C SER A 181 -6.07 -27.08 0.58
N GLY A 182 -5.02 -26.98 1.41
CA GLY A 182 -3.62 -26.84 0.99
C GLY A 182 -3.30 -25.49 0.32
N LYS A 183 -4.24 -24.54 0.30
CA LYS A 183 -4.09 -23.25 -0.36
C LYS A 183 -3.22 -22.31 0.48
N GLN A 184 -2.28 -21.63 -0.18
CA GLN A 184 -1.53 -20.53 0.45
C GLN A 184 -2.29 -19.20 0.39
N HIS A 185 -2.16 -18.43 1.47
CA HIS A 185 -2.71 -17.10 1.66
C HIS A 185 -1.58 -16.17 2.11
N TYR A 186 -1.41 -15.06 1.39
CA TYR A 186 -0.49 -14.00 1.77
C TYR A 186 -1.11 -13.18 2.90
N LEU A 187 -0.44 -13.05 4.04
CA LEU A 187 -1.07 -12.57 5.28
C LEU A 187 -1.53 -11.09 5.18
N ALA A 188 -0.75 -10.22 4.55
CA ALA A 188 -1.12 -8.81 4.36
C ALA A 188 -2.35 -8.59 3.46
N ASP A 189 -2.82 -9.60 2.69
CA ASP A 189 -4.10 -9.50 1.98
C ASP A 189 -5.31 -9.40 2.91
N ALA A 190 -5.13 -9.69 4.22
CA ALA A 190 -6.14 -9.55 5.27
C ALA A 190 -6.20 -8.13 5.88
N GLY A 191 -5.28 -7.22 5.55
CA GLY A 191 -5.36 -5.82 5.97
C GLY A 191 -4.01 -5.12 6.20
N ASP A 192 -3.00 -5.85 6.66
CA ASP A 192 -1.73 -5.30 7.17
C ASP A 192 -0.76 -4.91 6.04
N PHE A 193 -1.16 -3.91 5.25
CA PHE A 193 -0.54 -3.56 3.96
C PHE A 193 0.48 -2.43 4.08
N ILE A 194 0.10 -1.26 4.57
CA ILE A 194 1.03 -0.18 4.93
C ILE A 194 0.73 0.27 6.35
N CYS A 195 1.44 -0.31 7.31
CA CYS A 195 1.15 -0.16 8.73
C CYS A 195 1.87 1.05 9.36
N VAL A 196 1.21 1.72 10.30
CA VAL A 196 1.83 2.71 11.22
C VAL A 196 1.88 2.20 12.66
N SER A 197 1.18 1.11 12.95
CA SER A 197 1.38 0.25 14.12
C SER A 197 1.96 -1.09 13.67
N ASN A 198 2.80 -1.73 14.48
CA ASN A 198 3.54 -2.91 14.05
C ASN A 198 2.68 -4.19 14.03
N PHE A 199 2.81 -4.98 12.96
CA PHE A 199 2.14 -6.29 12.83
C PHE A 199 3.11 -7.37 12.32
N GLY A 200 3.04 -8.56 12.91
CA GLY A 200 3.83 -9.72 12.43
C GLY A 200 3.46 -10.18 11.00
N SER A 201 2.35 -9.66 10.47
CA SER A 201 1.81 -9.87 9.13
C SER A 201 1.98 -8.66 8.20
N ALA A 202 2.65 -7.58 8.63
CA ALA A 202 2.80 -6.36 7.84
C ALA A 202 3.61 -6.54 6.54
N MET A 203 3.14 -5.96 5.43
CA MET A 203 3.92 -5.85 4.19
C MET A 203 4.88 -4.66 4.24
N LEU A 204 4.38 -3.44 4.47
CA LEU A 204 5.18 -2.30 4.91
C LEU A 204 4.85 -1.96 6.36
N ASP A 205 5.85 -1.57 7.14
CA ASP A 205 5.71 -1.26 8.56
C ASP A 205 6.70 -0.14 8.96
N VAL A 206 6.53 0.47 10.14
CA VAL A 206 7.43 1.49 10.69
C VAL A 206 8.52 0.84 11.57
N PRO A 207 9.82 1.19 11.42
CA PRO A 207 10.90 0.52 12.14
C PRO A 207 11.11 1.03 13.58
N ALA A 208 10.03 1.34 14.29
CA ALA A 208 10.03 1.80 15.68
C ALA A 208 8.83 1.21 16.44
N PRO A 209 8.93 0.96 17.77
CA PRO A 209 7.83 0.39 18.55
C PRO A 209 6.56 1.23 18.46
N SER A 210 5.52 0.62 17.89
CA SER A 210 4.20 1.21 17.68
C SER A 210 3.13 0.12 17.87
N SER A 211 2.91 -0.32 19.10
CA SER A 211 1.85 -1.28 19.42
C SER A 211 0.58 -0.62 19.95
N ALA A 212 -0.57 -1.02 19.36
CA ALA A 212 -1.90 -0.68 19.86
C ALA A 212 -2.19 -1.15 21.30
N SER A 213 -1.32 -1.97 21.90
CA SER A 213 -1.53 -2.56 23.23
C SER A 213 -0.83 -1.86 24.41
N ASN A 214 0.14 -0.95 24.17
CA ASN A 214 1.24 -0.77 25.14
C ASN A 214 1.75 0.67 25.41
N ASN A 215 0.97 1.74 25.15
CA ASN A 215 1.42 3.14 25.28
C ASN A 215 2.67 3.49 24.42
N GLU A 216 2.88 2.78 23.32
CA GLU A 216 3.95 3.05 22.34
C GLU A 216 3.52 4.19 21.39
N LEU A 217 4.07 4.31 20.18
CA LEU A 217 3.70 5.42 19.29
C LEU A 217 2.20 5.39 18.89
N TRP A 218 1.46 6.46 19.20
CA TRP A 218 0.07 6.64 18.75
C TRP A 218 0.02 7.56 17.53
N PHE A 219 -0.72 7.11 16.50
CA PHE A 219 -0.95 7.87 15.28
C PHE A 219 -2.45 8.10 15.02
N GLU A 220 -2.78 9.30 14.56
CA GLU A 220 -4.11 9.74 14.15
C GLU A 220 -4.02 10.38 12.75
N PRO A 221 -5.10 10.45 11.96
CA PRO A 221 -5.06 11.13 10.66
C PRO A 221 -4.76 12.63 10.83
N PHE A 222 -3.91 13.19 9.97
CA PHE A 222 -3.68 14.63 9.89
C PHE A 222 -4.79 15.29 9.05
N THR A 223 -6.01 15.31 9.61
CA THR A 223 -7.28 15.66 8.96
C THR A 223 -7.22 16.87 8.02
N GLU A 224 -6.51 17.93 8.42
CA GLU A 224 -6.39 19.20 7.72
C GLU A 224 -5.57 19.11 6.41
N ARG A 225 -4.84 18.00 6.21
CA ARG A 225 -3.98 17.73 5.05
C ARG A 225 -4.52 16.62 4.13
N ILE A 226 -5.47 15.83 4.62
CA ILE A 226 -6.11 14.74 3.89
C ILE A 226 -7.36 15.31 3.19
N PRO A 227 -7.56 15.08 1.87
CA PRO A 227 -8.74 15.53 1.15
C PRO A 227 -10.00 14.77 1.61
N GLU A 228 -11.17 15.11 1.07
CA GLU A 228 -12.46 14.58 1.53
C GLU A 228 -12.58 13.05 1.40
N LEU A 229 -13.44 12.44 2.22
CA LEU A 229 -13.73 11.01 2.16
C LEU A 229 -14.24 10.65 0.76
N GLY A 230 -13.74 9.54 0.20
CA GLY A 230 -14.03 9.12 -1.16
C GLY A 230 -13.16 9.76 -2.24
N THR A 231 -12.28 10.73 -1.91
CA THR A 231 -11.31 11.27 -2.87
C THR A 231 -10.44 10.13 -3.41
N GLU A 232 -10.43 9.95 -4.73
CA GLU A 232 -9.54 9.02 -5.41
C GLU A 232 -8.08 9.45 -5.30
N VAL A 233 -7.22 8.48 -5.04
CA VAL A 233 -5.79 8.68 -4.83
C VAL A 233 -5.00 7.57 -5.52
N ARG A 234 -3.83 7.92 -6.06
CA ARG A 234 -2.81 6.98 -6.52
C ARG A 234 -1.68 6.97 -5.51
N LEU A 235 -1.44 5.83 -4.86
CA LEU A 235 -0.22 5.64 -4.07
C LEU A 235 0.91 5.26 -5.03
N VAL A 236 2.06 5.91 -4.86
CA VAL A 236 3.29 5.62 -5.61
C VAL A 236 4.37 5.22 -4.62
N LEU A 237 4.73 3.94 -4.66
CA LEU A 237 5.68 3.27 -3.78
C LEU A 237 7.01 3.14 -4.52
N THR A 238 8.03 3.86 -4.05
CA THR A 238 9.35 3.94 -4.69
C THR A 238 10.42 3.41 -3.72
N PRO A 239 11.15 2.33 -4.04
CA PRO A 239 12.20 1.83 -3.18
C PRO A 239 13.36 2.83 -3.12
N LYS A 240 13.74 3.24 -1.90
CA LYS A 240 14.98 3.97 -1.68
C LYS A 240 16.14 2.99 -1.79
N LYS A 241 16.70 2.88 -2.99
CA LYS A 241 17.97 2.20 -3.24
C LYS A 241 18.98 2.75 -2.24
N LYS A 242 19.63 1.88 -1.45
CA LYS A 242 20.82 2.28 -0.70
C LYS A 242 21.83 2.79 -1.73
N ASP A 243 22.22 4.06 -1.62
CA ASP A 243 23.51 4.49 -2.16
C ASP A 243 24.55 3.49 -1.67
N ALA A 244 25.35 2.94 -2.60
CA ALA A 244 26.27 1.86 -2.29
C ALA A 244 27.18 2.30 -1.13
N ALA A 245 26.90 1.77 0.06
CA ALA A 245 27.52 2.25 1.29
C ALA A 245 29.03 2.11 1.15
N LYS A 246 29.72 3.24 1.18
CA LYS A 246 31.18 3.29 1.29
C LYS A 246 31.55 2.35 2.45
N PRO A 247 32.46 1.37 2.27
CA PRO A 247 32.67 0.32 3.25
C PRO A 247 32.86 0.89 4.64
N GLU A 248 31.94 0.54 5.54
CA GLU A 248 32.01 0.91 6.93
C GLU A 248 33.29 0.29 7.49
N ALA A 249 34.19 1.12 8.02
CA ALA A 249 35.46 0.64 8.52
C ALA A 249 35.21 -0.34 9.68
N PRO A 250 35.93 -1.46 9.75
CA PRO A 250 35.61 -2.53 10.69
C PRO A 250 35.58 -2.01 12.13
N GLU A 251 34.49 -2.32 12.84
CA GLU A 251 34.31 -1.95 14.24
C GLU A 251 35.51 -2.40 15.08
N VAL A 252 36.15 -1.43 15.75
CA VAL A 252 37.15 -1.72 16.77
C VAL A 252 36.41 -2.30 17.96
N LYS A 253 36.63 -3.59 18.22
CA LYS A 253 36.14 -4.27 19.43
C LYS A 253 36.65 -3.51 20.67
N PRO A 254 35.82 -3.28 21.70
CA PRO A 254 36.32 -2.82 22.99
C PRO A 254 37.28 -3.86 23.56
N GLU A 255 38.55 -3.48 23.77
CA GLU A 255 39.48 -4.27 24.57
C GLU A 255 38.99 -4.33 26.02
N ALA A 256 39.12 -5.50 26.65
CA ALA A 256 38.68 -5.68 28.02
C ALA A 256 39.61 -4.93 29.00
N GLU A 257 39.03 -4.09 29.87
CA GLU A 257 39.77 -3.43 30.94
C GLU A 257 40.35 -4.47 31.94
N THR A 258 41.64 -4.79 31.77
CA THR A 258 42.40 -5.56 32.75
C THR A 258 42.68 -4.72 33.98
N LYS A 259 42.15 -5.15 35.13
CA LYS A 259 42.51 -4.59 36.45
C LYS A 259 44.04 -4.59 36.66
N PRO A 260 44.64 -3.49 37.17
CA PRO A 260 46.03 -3.50 37.58
C PRO A 260 46.27 -4.48 38.73
N ALA A 261 47.29 -5.33 38.60
CA ALA A 261 47.79 -6.15 39.69
C ALA A 261 48.86 -5.37 40.46
N GLU A 262 48.63 -5.12 41.75
CA GLU A 262 49.59 -4.43 42.62
C GLU A 262 50.63 -5.42 43.15
N ALA A 263 51.90 -5.01 43.18
CA ALA A 263 53.04 -5.91 43.32
C ALA A 263 53.32 -6.34 44.78
N LYS A 264 53.81 -7.57 44.95
CA LYS A 264 54.39 -8.03 46.22
C LYS A 264 55.73 -7.32 46.50
N PRO A 265 56.02 -6.91 47.75
CA PRO A 265 57.35 -6.44 48.14
C PRO A 265 58.42 -7.54 48.02
N ALA A 266 59.65 -7.15 47.72
CA ALA A 266 60.80 -8.05 47.67
C ALA A 266 61.33 -8.37 49.08
N GLU A 267 61.86 -9.58 49.27
CA GLU A 267 62.57 -9.97 50.49
C GLU A 267 63.91 -9.25 50.60
N GLU A 268 64.07 -8.44 51.65
CA GLU A 268 65.36 -7.89 52.05
C GLU A 268 66.16 -8.95 52.85
N LYS A 269 67.41 -9.20 52.42
CA LYS A 269 68.27 -10.21 53.05
C LYS A 269 68.95 -9.67 54.29
N THR A 270 68.66 -10.27 55.44
CA THR A 270 69.33 -10.01 56.73
C THR A 270 70.85 -10.29 56.67
N PRO A 271 71.71 -9.38 57.15
CA PRO A 271 73.05 -9.71 57.59
C PRO A 271 73.14 -9.83 59.12
N THR A 272 74.02 -10.72 59.58
CA THR A 272 74.19 -11.10 60.99
C THR A 272 75.01 -10.10 61.80
N SER A 273 74.64 -9.88 63.07
CA SER A 273 75.62 -9.59 64.14
C SER A 273 75.29 -10.37 65.42
N LYS A 274 76.33 -10.81 66.13
CA LYS A 274 76.27 -11.57 67.39
C LYS A 274 76.74 -10.68 68.55
N ALA A 275 76.49 -11.19 69.77
CA ALA A 275 77.09 -10.80 71.05
C ALA A 275 76.55 -9.50 71.67
N GLU A 276 76.45 -9.36 72.99
CA GLU A 276 76.85 -10.28 74.11
C GLU A 276 75.64 -10.74 74.95
#